data_AF-A0AB39D5L5-F1
#
_entry.id   AF-A0AB39D5L5-F1
#
_cell.length_a   1.000
_cell.length_b   1.000
_cell.length_c   1.000
_cell.angle_alpha   90.00
_cell.angle_beta   90.00
_cell.angle_gamma   90.00
#
_symmetry.space_group_name_H-M   'P 1'
#
loop_
_entity.id
_entity.type
_entity.pdbx_description
1 polymer ?
#
loop_
_entity_poly.entity_id
_entity_poly.type
_entity_poly.pdbx_seq_one_letter_code
_entity_poly.pdbx_strand_id
1 'polypeptide(L)'
;MTLPASRPPSDARGDVWVIGDVQGCAGALRALLAHPELSRPDTELWFAGDLVNRGPDSLGALRLIRSLGARARAILGNHDLHLLAVAAGVRTPGKSDTFQDILDASDAAELLDWLRHRPLMVRDRGHVMVHAGILPAWTLDQAQALAGEIEAALRQPDWHPALHDLYGEEPLNWDDALRGPDRMRVIVNALTRMRVCHAEDGRMDFHHKGGAHAARGLVPWFDLPGRRDPSEPVVFGHWSALGLHIRPDAICLDTGCVWGRALTALRLRDHRIIQQDCTACR
;
A
#
# COMPACT_ATOMS: atom_id res chain seq x y z
N MET A 1 31.05 -16.55 21.23
CA MET A 1 30.12 -15.92 22.21
C MET A 1 29.10 -15.12 21.42
N THR A 2 27.95 -15.72 21.15
CA THR A 2 26.80 -15.07 20.50
C THR A 2 26.12 -14.16 21.50
N LEU A 3 26.08 -12.85 21.21
CA LEU A 3 25.29 -11.90 21.98
C LEU A 3 23.80 -12.26 21.82
N PRO A 4 23.00 -12.29 22.90
CA PRO A 4 21.57 -12.51 22.75
C PRO A 4 20.95 -11.26 22.12
N ALA A 5 20.17 -11.45 21.06
CA ALA A 5 19.31 -10.40 20.52
C ALA A 5 18.37 -9.93 21.65
N SER A 6 18.58 -8.70 22.11
CA SER A 6 17.74 -8.08 23.12
C SER A 6 16.32 -7.95 22.57
N ARG A 7 15.41 -8.74 23.14
CA ARG A 7 13.98 -8.66 22.86
C ARG A 7 13.51 -7.23 23.24
N PRO A 8 12.90 -6.46 22.33
CA PRO A 8 12.43 -5.13 22.67
C PRO A 8 11.40 -5.20 23.81
N PRO A 9 11.33 -4.16 24.67
CA PRO A 9 10.39 -4.13 25.77
C PRO A 9 8.97 -4.31 25.25
N SER A 10 8.13 -5.04 26.00
CA SER A 10 6.72 -5.20 25.67
C SER A 10 6.06 -3.82 25.64
N ASP A 11 5.78 -3.31 24.44
CA ASP A 11 4.99 -2.10 24.28
C ASP A 11 3.61 -2.37 24.88
N ALA A 12 3.14 -1.48 25.76
CA ALA A 12 1.82 -1.59 26.39
C ALA A 12 0.67 -1.41 25.38
N ARG A 13 0.99 -1.22 24.10
CA ARG A 13 0.08 -1.15 22.96
C ARG A 13 -0.03 -2.53 22.33
N GLY A 14 -1.27 -2.96 22.04
CA GLY A 14 -1.58 -4.28 21.49
C GLY A 14 -0.83 -4.65 20.21
N ASP A 15 -0.88 -5.94 19.85
CA ASP A 15 -0.21 -6.48 18.67
C ASP A 15 -0.71 -5.81 17.38
N VAL A 16 0.23 -5.36 16.55
CA VAL A 16 -0.06 -4.86 15.20
C VAL A 16 0.19 -5.97 14.19
N TRP A 17 -0.82 -6.24 13.37
CA TRP A 17 -0.72 -7.11 12.20
C TRP A 17 -0.92 -6.31 10.93
N VAL A 18 0.02 -6.40 10.01
CA VAL A 18 -0.08 -5.78 8.69
C VAL A 18 -0.58 -6.82 7.69
N ILE A 19 -1.60 -6.47 6.92
CA ILE A 19 -2.23 -7.27 5.89
C ILE A 19 -1.87 -6.67 4.52
N GLY A 20 -1.40 -7.52 3.61
CA GLY A 20 -1.10 -7.11 2.23
C GLY A 20 -2.34 -6.83 1.38
N ASP A 21 -2.13 -6.73 0.07
CA ASP A 21 -3.13 -6.36 -0.94
C ASP A 21 -4.37 -7.27 -0.90
N VAL A 22 -5.52 -6.66 -0.58
CA VAL A 22 -6.80 -7.39 -0.47
C VAL A 22 -7.47 -7.50 -1.83
N GLN A 23 -7.44 -6.43 -2.63
CA GLN A 23 -7.96 -6.35 -4.00
C GLN A 23 -9.33 -7.04 -4.17
N GLY A 24 -10.31 -6.63 -3.36
CA GLY A 24 -11.67 -7.15 -3.45
C GLY A 24 -11.87 -8.63 -3.07
N CYS A 25 -10.87 -9.29 -2.46
CA CYS A 25 -11.00 -10.64 -1.93
C CYS A 25 -11.69 -10.69 -0.56
N ALA A 26 -12.93 -10.19 -0.48
CA ALA A 26 -13.68 -10.09 0.79
C ALA A 26 -13.83 -11.43 1.53
N GLY A 27 -14.04 -12.53 0.78
CA GLY A 27 -14.14 -13.88 1.34
C GLY A 27 -12.86 -14.34 2.04
N ALA A 28 -11.71 -14.16 1.36
CA ALA A 28 -10.41 -14.47 1.95
C ALA A 28 -10.09 -13.55 3.12
N LEU A 29 -10.41 -12.25 3.03
CA LEU A 29 -10.23 -11.33 4.14
C LEU A 29 -11.04 -11.75 5.37
N ARG A 30 -12.32 -12.14 5.20
CA ARG A 30 -13.16 -12.62 6.30
C ARG A 30 -12.57 -13.88 6.96
N ALA A 31 -12.09 -14.83 6.16
CA ALA A 31 -11.47 -16.05 6.66
C ALA A 31 -10.15 -15.76 7.41
N LEU A 32 -9.33 -14.86 6.88
CA LEU A 32 -8.10 -14.41 7.55
C LEU A 32 -8.42 -13.75 8.91
N LEU A 33 -9.38 -12.81 8.93
CA LEU A 33 -9.79 -12.10 10.15
C LEU A 33 -10.46 -13.00 11.20
N ALA A 34 -10.94 -14.19 10.82
CA ALA A 34 -11.46 -15.18 11.75
C ALA A 34 -10.35 -15.89 12.56
N HIS A 35 -9.08 -15.75 12.17
CA HIS A 35 -7.97 -16.33 12.91
C HIS A 35 -7.92 -15.80 14.36
N PRO A 36 -7.70 -16.65 15.39
CA PRO A 36 -7.79 -16.26 16.80
C PRO A 36 -6.90 -15.08 17.24
N GLU A 37 -5.77 -14.85 16.56
CA GLU A 37 -4.89 -13.71 16.84
C GLU A 37 -5.33 -12.39 16.17
N LEU A 38 -6.06 -12.49 15.05
CA LEU A 38 -6.54 -11.33 14.29
C LEU A 38 -7.95 -10.90 14.73
N SER A 39 -8.75 -11.84 15.25
CA SER A 39 -10.10 -11.58 15.73
C SER A 39 -10.16 -10.88 17.08
N ARG A 40 -9.05 -10.80 17.82
CA ARG A 40 -9.03 -10.16 19.16
C ARG A 40 -9.39 -8.67 19.07
N PRO A 41 -10.25 -8.14 19.97
CA PRO A 41 -10.66 -6.74 19.94
C PRO A 41 -9.50 -5.74 20.10
N ASP A 42 -8.43 -6.14 20.78
CA ASP A 42 -7.22 -5.34 21.03
C ASP A 42 -6.16 -5.44 19.93
N THR A 43 -6.35 -6.32 18.95
CA THR A 43 -5.45 -6.43 17.79
C THR A 43 -5.72 -5.29 16.81
N GLU A 44 -4.68 -4.49 16.57
CA GLU A 44 -4.65 -3.45 15.53
C GLU A 44 -4.26 -4.09 14.19
N LEU A 45 -4.98 -3.71 13.14
CA LEU A 45 -4.88 -4.27 11.81
C LEU A 45 -4.50 -3.16 10.84
N TRP A 46 -3.33 -3.29 10.25
CA TRP A 46 -2.85 -2.37 9.23
C TRP A 46 -3.10 -2.98 7.85
N PHE A 47 -3.52 -2.17 6.88
CA PHE A 47 -3.76 -2.63 5.51
C PHE A 47 -2.87 -1.85 4.57
N ALA A 48 -2.06 -2.57 3.77
CA ALA A 48 -1.02 -2.01 2.92
C ALA A 48 -1.53 -1.38 1.61
N GLY A 49 -2.82 -1.03 1.52
CA GLY A 49 -3.45 -0.47 0.32
C GLY A 49 -3.97 -1.53 -0.65
N ASP A 50 -4.45 -1.06 -1.79
CA ASP A 50 -5.15 -1.87 -2.81
C ASP A 50 -6.24 -2.73 -2.16
N LEU A 51 -7.18 -2.05 -1.51
CA LEU A 51 -8.28 -2.67 -0.78
C LEU A 51 -9.34 -3.22 -1.76
N VAL A 52 -9.48 -2.52 -2.89
CA VAL A 52 -10.50 -2.74 -3.91
C VAL A 52 -9.88 -3.15 -5.24
N ASN A 53 -10.78 -3.43 -6.20
CA ASN A 53 -10.50 -3.73 -7.59
C ASN A 53 -9.94 -5.14 -7.82
N ARG A 54 -10.02 -5.60 -9.07
CA ARG A 54 -9.59 -6.93 -9.58
C ARG A 54 -10.39 -8.11 -9.05
N GLY A 55 -10.52 -8.24 -7.73
CA GLY A 55 -11.19 -9.39 -7.12
C GLY A 55 -12.72 -9.31 -7.21
N PRO A 56 -13.40 -10.37 -6.76
CA PRO A 56 -14.82 -10.57 -7.02
C PRO A 56 -15.76 -9.72 -6.15
N ASP A 57 -15.29 -9.14 -5.03
CA ASP A 57 -16.14 -8.44 -4.06
C ASP A 57 -15.43 -7.21 -3.45
N SER A 58 -15.20 -6.18 -4.29
CA SER A 58 -14.59 -4.92 -3.84
C SER A 58 -15.45 -4.20 -2.79
N LEU A 59 -16.78 -4.19 -2.97
CA LEU A 59 -17.71 -3.52 -2.05
C LEU A 59 -17.70 -4.18 -0.67
N GLY A 60 -17.78 -5.51 -0.62
CA GLY A 60 -17.72 -6.27 0.62
C GLY A 60 -16.38 -6.12 1.33
N ALA A 61 -15.26 -6.10 0.58
CA ALA A 61 -13.93 -5.87 1.15
C ALA A 61 -13.83 -4.48 1.80
N LEU A 62 -14.23 -3.43 1.08
CA LEU A 62 -14.18 -2.05 1.59
C LEU A 62 -15.08 -1.86 2.81
N ARG A 63 -16.32 -2.35 2.77
CA ARG A 63 -17.25 -2.30 3.92
C ARG A 63 -16.71 -3.09 5.12
N LEU A 64 -16.12 -4.26 4.91
CA LEU A 64 -15.54 -5.07 5.98
C LEU A 64 -14.39 -4.32 6.66
N ILE A 65 -13.44 -3.80 5.89
CA ILE A 65 -12.30 -3.04 6.44
C ILE A 65 -12.79 -1.80 7.19
N ARG A 66 -13.74 -1.05 6.62
CA ARG A 66 -14.35 0.11 7.28
C ARG A 66 -15.03 -0.26 8.60
N SER A 67 -15.74 -1.38 8.65
CA SER A 67 -16.48 -1.84 9.84
C SER A 67 -15.59 -2.18 11.04
N LEU A 68 -14.29 -2.41 10.82
CA LEU A 68 -13.30 -2.61 11.90
C LEU A 68 -13.04 -1.34 12.72
N GLY A 69 -13.47 -0.16 12.24
CA GLY A 69 -13.38 1.10 12.96
C GLY A 69 -11.94 1.44 13.34
N ALA A 70 -11.72 1.80 14.61
CA ALA A 70 -10.40 2.19 15.14
C ALA A 70 -9.36 1.06 15.10
N ARG A 71 -9.78 -0.21 14.90
CA ARG A 71 -8.84 -1.32 14.75
C ARG A 71 -8.17 -1.34 13.39
N ALA A 72 -8.73 -0.70 12.37
CA ALA A 72 -8.19 -0.72 11.01
C ALA A 72 -7.47 0.58 10.64
N ARG A 73 -6.18 0.46 10.36
CA ARG A 73 -5.35 1.52 9.77
C ARG A 73 -4.95 1.15 8.35
N ALA A 74 -5.71 1.62 7.37
CA ALA A 74 -5.42 1.38 5.96
C ALA A 74 -4.69 2.58 5.34
N ILE A 75 -3.72 2.31 4.46
CA ILE A 75 -3.16 3.30 3.55
C ILE A 75 -3.79 3.18 2.15
N LEU A 76 -3.59 4.18 1.29
CA LEU A 76 -4.02 4.18 -0.12
C LEU A 76 -3.01 3.45 -1.01
N GLY A 77 -3.51 2.54 -1.85
CA GLY A 77 -2.80 1.98 -2.98
C GLY A 77 -3.21 2.58 -4.33
N ASN A 78 -2.60 2.12 -5.43
CA ASN A 78 -2.89 2.66 -6.75
C ASN A 78 -4.30 2.33 -7.24
N HIS A 79 -4.85 1.17 -6.86
CA HIS A 79 -6.22 0.79 -7.23
C HIS A 79 -7.26 1.56 -6.43
N ASP A 80 -6.95 1.93 -5.19
CA ASP A 80 -7.80 2.80 -4.37
C ASP A 80 -7.87 4.22 -4.97
N LEU A 81 -6.71 4.79 -5.36
CA LEU A 81 -6.65 6.06 -6.08
C LEU A 81 -7.38 6.01 -7.43
N HIS A 82 -7.31 4.87 -8.13
CA HIS A 82 -8.02 4.68 -9.40
C HIS A 82 -9.54 4.65 -9.22
N LEU A 83 -10.06 3.96 -8.20
CA LEU A 83 -11.48 4.03 -7.84
C LEU A 83 -11.91 5.48 -7.59
N LEU A 84 -11.15 6.21 -6.79
CA LEU A 84 -11.40 7.62 -6.48
C LEU A 84 -11.45 8.48 -7.76
N ALA A 85 -10.53 8.26 -8.70
CA ALA A 85 -10.50 8.98 -9.96
C ALA A 85 -11.67 8.68 -10.89
N VAL A 86 -12.12 7.42 -10.93
CA VAL A 86 -13.32 7.05 -11.70
C VAL A 86 -14.57 7.67 -11.07
N ALA A 87 -14.69 7.60 -9.74
CA ALA A 87 -15.80 8.23 -9.02
C ALA A 87 -15.85 9.75 -9.26
N ALA A 88 -14.70 10.38 -9.43
CA ALA A 88 -14.57 11.80 -9.72
C ALA A 88 -14.76 12.19 -11.19
N GLY A 89 -14.97 11.22 -12.10
CA GLY A 89 -15.09 11.46 -13.54
C GLY A 89 -13.78 11.83 -14.24
N VAL A 90 -12.63 11.74 -13.56
CA VAL A 90 -11.29 11.99 -14.13
C VAL A 90 -10.84 10.84 -15.02
N ARG A 91 -11.28 9.62 -14.70
CA ARG A 91 -11.03 8.41 -15.48
C ARG A 91 -12.32 7.70 -15.82
N THR A 92 -12.29 6.95 -16.92
CA THR A 92 -13.32 5.97 -17.22
C THR A 92 -12.94 4.61 -16.63
N PRO A 93 -13.92 3.82 -16.14
CA PRO A 93 -13.65 2.47 -15.67
C PRO A 93 -13.15 1.59 -16.83
N GLY A 94 -12.13 0.78 -16.56
CA GLY A 94 -11.63 -0.22 -17.49
C GLY A 94 -12.42 -1.52 -17.44
N LYS A 95 -12.28 -2.37 -18.46
CA LYS A 95 -12.96 -3.68 -18.55
C LYS A 95 -12.64 -4.64 -17.41
N SER A 96 -11.50 -4.44 -16.77
CA SER A 96 -10.96 -5.29 -15.73
C SER A 96 -11.18 -4.70 -14.33
N ASP A 97 -11.94 -3.61 -14.23
CA ASP A 97 -12.29 -3.00 -12.97
C ASP A 97 -13.50 -3.70 -12.35
N THR A 98 -13.45 -3.97 -11.04
CA THR A 98 -14.47 -4.74 -10.30
C THR A 98 -15.05 -3.99 -9.10
N PHE A 99 -15.10 -2.66 -9.23
CA PHE A 99 -15.60 -1.76 -8.18
C PHE A 99 -16.88 -1.02 -8.57
N GLN A 100 -17.56 -1.40 -9.66
CA GLN A 100 -18.80 -0.74 -10.08
C GLN A 100 -19.86 -0.80 -8.97
N ASP A 101 -19.96 -1.93 -8.26
CA ASP A 101 -20.86 -2.08 -7.12
C ASP A 101 -20.60 -1.04 -6.01
N ILE A 102 -19.38 -0.52 -5.87
CA ILE A 102 -19.08 0.58 -4.94
C ILE A 102 -19.70 1.89 -5.43
N LEU A 103 -19.59 2.18 -6.73
CA LEU A 103 -20.11 3.41 -7.34
C LEU A 103 -21.63 3.44 -7.34
N ASP A 104 -22.27 2.28 -7.51
CA ASP A 104 -23.73 2.13 -7.55
C ASP A 104 -24.37 1.96 -6.16
N ALA A 105 -23.56 1.79 -5.11
CA ALA A 105 -24.05 1.55 -3.77
C ALA A 105 -24.76 2.79 -3.18
N SER A 106 -25.81 2.56 -2.39
CA SER A 106 -26.52 3.64 -1.69
C SER A 106 -25.66 4.42 -0.70
N ASP A 107 -24.59 3.81 -0.19
CA ASP A 107 -23.58 4.38 0.71
C ASP A 107 -22.29 4.78 -0.01
N ALA A 108 -22.27 4.85 -1.35
CA ALA A 108 -21.08 5.16 -2.15
C ALA A 108 -20.36 6.43 -1.68
N ALA A 109 -21.11 7.51 -1.42
CA ALA A 109 -20.54 8.78 -0.97
C ALA A 109 -19.79 8.63 0.37
N GLU A 110 -20.33 7.85 1.31
CA GLU A 110 -19.70 7.60 2.61
C GLU A 110 -18.44 6.72 2.46
N LEU A 111 -18.49 5.72 1.58
CA LEU A 111 -17.35 4.83 1.31
C LEU A 111 -16.19 5.57 0.64
N LEU A 112 -16.49 6.38 -0.38
CA LEU A 112 -15.49 7.18 -1.11
C LEU A 112 -14.89 8.27 -0.21
N ASP A 113 -15.72 8.92 0.62
CA ASP A 113 -15.23 9.88 1.60
C ASP A 113 -14.33 9.21 2.65
N TRP A 114 -14.70 8.04 3.16
CA TRP A 114 -13.83 7.29 4.07
C TRP A 114 -12.48 6.93 3.40
N LEU A 115 -12.53 6.50 2.14
CA LEU A 115 -11.36 6.05 1.38
C LEU A 115 -10.39 7.20 1.12
N ARG A 116 -10.85 8.35 0.60
CA ARG A 116 -9.98 9.51 0.30
C ARG A 116 -9.32 10.11 1.55
N HIS A 117 -9.85 9.83 2.74
CA HIS A 117 -9.25 10.24 4.01
C HIS A 117 -8.15 9.30 4.52
N ARG A 118 -7.96 8.13 3.91
CA ARG A 118 -6.85 7.23 4.27
C ARG A 118 -5.49 7.89 3.96
N PRO A 119 -4.46 7.68 4.80
CA PRO A 119 -3.12 8.19 4.52
C PRO A 119 -2.46 7.46 3.34
N LEU A 120 -1.41 8.04 2.76
CA LEU A 120 -0.50 7.33 1.84
C LEU A 120 0.64 6.64 2.57
N MET A 121 1.01 7.18 3.74
CA MET A 121 2.12 6.66 4.54
C MET A 121 1.76 6.65 6.02
N VAL A 122 2.15 5.57 6.68
CA VAL A 122 2.06 5.39 8.13
C VAL A 122 3.46 5.15 8.66
N ARG A 123 3.88 5.91 9.67
CA ARG A 123 5.09 5.63 10.45
C ARG A 123 4.71 5.53 11.91
N ASP A 124 4.92 4.36 12.50
CA ASP A 124 4.62 4.10 13.91
C ASP A 124 5.32 2.80 14.35
N ARG A 125 5.59 2.66 15.65
CA ARG A 125 6.25 1.48 16.25
C ARG A 125 7.54 1.06 15.54
N GLY A 126 8.34 2.04 15.08
CA GLY A 126 9.62 1.82 14.40
C GLY A 126 9.49 1.17 13.02
N HIS A 127 8.32 1.24 12.39
CA HIS A 127 8.08 0.75 11.04
C HIS A 127 7.43 1.83 10.19
N VAL A 128 7.69 1.77 8.90
CA VAL A 128 6.98 2.56 7.88
C VAL A 128 6.12 1.62 7.05
N MET A 129 4.86 2.00 6.80
CA MET A 129 3.99 1.33 5.85
C MET A 129 3.64 2.31 4.72
N VAL A 130 3.94 1.89 3.49
CA VAL A 130 3.65 2.58 2.23
C VAL A 130 3.26 1.51 1.20
N HIS A 131 2.42 1.83 0.22
CA HIS A 131 1.89 0.79 -0.67
C HIS A 131 2.96 0.18 -1.58
N ALA A 132 3.89 0.99 -2.11
CA ALA A 132 4.93 0.53 -3.02
C ALA A 132 6.35 0.70 -2.46
N GLY A 133 6.85 1.92 -2.32
CA GLY A 133 8.20 2.15 -1.82
C GLY A 133 8.55 3.62 -1.56
N ILE A 134 9.77 3.84 -1.08
CA ILE A 134 10.31 5.17 -0.78
C ILE A 134 11.51 5.42 -1.70
N LEU A 135 11.52 6.56 -2.41
CA LEU A 135 12.67 6.92 -3.25
C LEU A 135 13.91 7.15 -2.37
N PRO A 136 15.11 6.69 -2.77
CA PRO A 136 16.34 6.90 -2.00
C PRO A 136 16.68 8.36 -1.72
N ALA A 137 16.22 9.27 -2.58
CA ALA A 137 16.41 10.71 -2.42
C ALA A 137 15.71 11.27 -1.17
N TRP A 138 14.70 10.59 -0.64
CA TRP A 138 13.90 11.06 0.49
C TRP A 138 14.39 10.49 1.82
N THR A 139 14.43 11.34 2.85
CA THR A 139 14.38 10.85 4.23
C THR A 139 12.96 10.38 4.55
N LEU A 140 12.79 9.58 5.62
CA LEU A 140 11.45 9.17 6.06
C LEU A 140 10.59 10.36 6.48
N ASP A 141 11.17 11.41 7.07
CA ASP A 141 10.45 12.66 7.39
C ASP A 141 9.98 13.38 6.13
N GLN A 142 10.84 13.46 5.11
CA GLN A 142 10.48 14.05 3.82
C GLN A 142 9.37 13.24 3.15
N ALA A 143 9.48 11.90 3.11
CA ALA A 143 8.44 11.05 2.55
C ALA A 143 7.09 11.22 3.26
N GLN A 144 7.10 11.33 4.60
CA GLN A 144 5.87 11.55 5.38
C GLN A 144 5.25 12.93 5.10
N ALA A 145 6.07 13.97 4.93
CA ALA A 145 5.60 15.31 4.56
C ALA A 145 5.01 15.33 3.13
N LEU A 146 5.68 14.68 2.18
CA LEU A 146 5.23 14.54 0.79
C LEU A 146 3.92 13.76 0.68
N ALA A 147 3.78 12.66 1.43
CA ALA A 147 2.51 11.94 1.57
C ALA A 147 1.41 12.87 2.08
N GLY A 148 1.72 13.70 3.10
CA GLY A 148 0.82 14.71 3.65
C GLY A 148 0.34 15.75 2.63
N GLU A 149 1.16 16.15 1.66
CA GLU A 149 0.75 17.07 0.58
C GLU A 149 -0.41 16.48 -0.24
N ILE A 150 -0.30 15.21 -0.66
CA ILE A 150 -1.32 14.52 -1.45
C ILE A 150 -2.56 14.23 -0.60
N GLU A 151 -2.37 13.78 0.63
CA GLU A 151 -3.46 13.53 1.57
C GLU A 151 -4.28 14.81 1.83
N ALA A 152 -3.62 15.95 2.00
CA ALA A 152 -4.31 17.22 2.20
C ALA A 152 -5.14 17.64 0.98
N ALA A 153 -4.64 17.38 -0.22
CA ALA A 153 -5.37 17.63 -1.47
C ALA A 153 -6.60 16.71 -1.60
N LEU A 154 -6.43 15.41 -1.32
CA LEU A 154 -7.52 14.42 -1.38
C LEU A 154 -8.59 14.64 -0.32
N ARG A 155 -8.28 15.32 0.80
CA ARG A 155 -9.22 15.64 1.89
C ARG A 155 -9.98 16.95 1.71
N GLN A 156 -9.64 17.78 0.71
CA GLN A 156 -10.39 19.01 0.44
C GLN A 156 -11.85 18.71 0.07
N PRO A 157 -12.81 19.62 0.35
CA PRO A 157 -14.20 19.44 -0.11
C PRO A 157 -14.29 19.26 -1.63
N ASP A 158 -13.49 20.01 -2.40
CA ASP A 158 -13.35 19.87 -3.85
C ASP A 158 -12.06 19.12 -4.21
N TRP A 159 -12.05 17.81 -3.96
CA TRP A 159 -10.89 16.93 -4.17
C TRP A 159 -10.74 16.41 -5.61
N HIS A 160 -11.78 16.58 -6.45
CA HIS A 160 -11.82 16.06 -7.83
C HIS A 160 -10.68 16.60 -8.71
N PRO A 161 -10.35 17.91 -8.70
CA PRO A 161 -9.26 18.43 -9.52
C PRO A 161 -7.90 17.85 -9.15
N ALA A 162 -7.67 17.59 -7.85
CA ALA A 162 -6.40 17.06 -7.37
C ALA A 162 -6.06 15.70 -8.01
N LEU A 163 -7.07 14.88 -8.32
CA LEU A 163 -6.87 13.57 -8.95
C LEU A 163 -6.34 13.67 -10.38
N HIS A 164 -6.75 14.69 -11.14
CA HIS A 164 -6.23 14.91 -12.49
C HIS A 164 -4.70 15.03 -12.47
N ASP A 165 -4.20 15.74 -11.46
CA ASP A 165 -2.79 16.02 -11.26
C ASP A 165 -2.00 14.81 -10.73
N LEU A 166 -2.65 13.71 -10.33
CA LEU A 166 -1.98 12.48 -9.91
C LEU A 166 -1.67 11.54 -11.09
N TYR A 167 -2.27 11.76 -12.26
CA TYR A 167 -2.15 10.85 -13.40
C TYR A 167 -1.02 11.21 -14.35
N GLY A 168 -0.18 10.21 -14.61
CA GLY A 168 0.93 10.27 -15.54
C GLY A 168 2.09 9.45 -15.01
N GLU A 169 3.05 9.15 -15.89
CA GLU A 169 4.26 8.42 -15.51
C GLU A 169 5.41 9.38 -15.23
N GLU A 170 5.47 10.50 -15.93
CA GLU A 170 6.51 11.52 -15.73
C GLU A 170 6.17 12.53 -14.63
N PRO A 171 7.16 13.04 -13.90
CA PRO A 171 8.60 12.72 -14.00
C PRO A 171 8.98 11.41 -13.28
N LEU A 172 10.05 10.77 -13.76
CA LEU A 172 10.56 9.48 -13.24
C LEU A 172 11.60 9.63 -12.12
N ASN A 173 12.07 10.85 -11.87
CA ASN A 173 12.98 11.19 -10.76
C ASN A 173 12.37 12.26 -9.87
N TRP A 174 12.83 12.28 -8.62
CA TRP A 174 12.64 13.41 -7.73
C TRP A 174 13.61 14.55 -8.06
N ASP A 175 13.09 15.78 -8.07
CA ASP A 175 13.86 17.02 -8.03
C ASP A 175 13.15 17.98 -7.05
N ASP A 176 13.90 18.56 -6.11
CA ASP A 176 13.38 19.49 -5.12
C ASP A 176 12.77 20.76 -5.74
N ALA A 177 13.09 21.06 -7.01
CA ALA A 177 12.50 22.14 -7.79
C ALA A 177 11.11 21.80 -8.38
N LEU A 178 10.66 20.53 -8.37
CA LEU A 178 9.34 20.17 -8.89
C LEU A 178 8.21 20.90 -8.15
N ARG A 179 7.21 21.35 -8.90
CA ARG A 179 6.01 22.04 -8.40
C ARG A 179 4.75 21.50 -9.08
N GLY A 180 3.60 21.77 -8.47
CA GLY A 180 2.30 21.48 -9.08
C GLY A 180 2.12 20.01 -9.46
N PRO A 181 1.49 19.71 -10.61
CA PRO A 181 1.18 18.34 -11.02
C PRO A 181 2.40 17.42 -11.09
N ASP A 182 3.53 17.89 -11.65
CA ASP A 182 4.72 17.05 -11.78
C ASP A 182 5.25 16.58 -10.42
N ARG A 183 5.21 17.46 -9.42
CA ARG A 183 5.54 17.11 -8.02
C ARG A 183 4.56 16.09 -7.46
N MET A 184 3.26 16.29 -7.68
CA MET A 184 2.24 15.38 -7.15
C MET A 184 2.33 13.98 -7.78
N ARG A 185 2.57 13.90 -9.10
CA ARG A 185 2.73 12.63 -9.82
C ARG A 185 3.92 11.83 -9.33
N VAL A 186 5.09 12.44 -9.17
CA VAL A 186 6.27 11.69 -8.70
C VAL A 186 6.07 11.17 -7.27
N ILE A 187 5.40 11.93 -6.40
CA ILE A 187 5.06 11.49 -5.04
C ILE A 187 4.17 10.25 -5.10
N VAL A 188 3.04 10.33 -5.81
CA VAL A 188 2.09 9.22 -5.91
C VAL A 188 2.70 8.01 -6.61
N ASN A 189 3.45 8.22 -7.68
CA ASN A 189 4.09 7.14 -8.42
C ASN A 189 5.11 6.38 -7.56
N ALA A 190 5.93 7.08 -6.78
CA ALA A 190 6.86 6.42 -5.86
C ALA A 190 6.13 5.63 -4.78
N LEU A 191 5.17 6.26 -4.09
CA LEU A 191 4.50 5.69 -2.93
C LEU A 191 3.50 4.59 -3.30
N THR A 192 2.97 4.56 -4.54
CA THR A 192 1.90 3.63 -4.92
C THR A 192 2.19 2.76 -6.13
N ARG A 193 3.23 3.04 -6.94
CA ARG A 193 3.45 2.32 -8.21
C ARG A 193 4.85 1.77 -8.41
N MET A 194 5.82 2.16 -7.60
CA MET A 194 7.22 1.79 -7.77
C MET A 194 7.49 0.30 -7.51
N ARG A 195 8.37 -0.29 -8.32
CA ARG A 195 8.86 -1.67 -8.14
C ARG A 195 10.38 -1.70 -8.29
N VAL A 196 10.83 -1.49 -9.52
CA VAL A 196 12.24 -1.44 -9.89
C VAL A 196 12.60 -0.05 -10.41
N CYS A 197 13.88 0.25 -10.35
CA CYS A 197 14.47 1.49 -10.79
C CYS A 197 15.75 1.21 -11.58
N HIS A 198 16.15 2.16 -12.41
CA HIS A 198 17.43 2.15 -13.09
C HIS A 198 18.57 2.33 -12.08
N ALA A 199 19.54 1.42 -12.09
CA ALA A 199 20.67 1.43 -11.15
C ALA A 199 21.62 2.62 -11.37
N GLU A 200 21.65 3.18 -12.58
CA GLU A 200 22.54 4.28 -12.96
C GLU A 200 22.08 5.63 -12.40
N ASP A 201 20.79 5.94 -12.51
CA ASP A 201 20.23 7.28 -12.24
C ASP A 201 19.05 7.28 -11.27
N GLY A 202 18.64 6.11 -10.77
CA GLY A 202 17.53 5.96 -9.82
C GLY A 202 16.14 6.21 -10.41
N ARG A 203 15.99 6.35 -11.74
CA ARG A 203 14.68 6.53 -12.38
C ARG A 203 13.75 5.36 -12.10
N MET A 204 12.51 5.66 -11.73
CA MET A 204 11.45 4.64 -11.64
C MET A 204 11.17 4.00 -13.00
N ASP A 205 10.91 2.71 -13.02
CA ASP A 205 10.44 1.99 -14.20
C ASP A 205 9.03 1.41 -13.94
N PHE A 206 8.09 1.72 -14.84
CA PHE A 206 6.71 1.25 -14.77
C PHE A 206 6.39 0.15 -15.80
N HIS A 207 7.38 -0.28 -16.58
CA HIS A 207 7.21 -1.24 -17.66
C HIS A 207 7.56 -2.67 -17.22
N HIS A 208 8.52 -2.84 -16.31
CA HIS A 208 8.86 -4.12 -15.69
C HIS A 208 7.80 -4.53 -14.66
N LYS A 209 7.16 -5.67 -14.90
CA LYS A 209 6.11 -6.24 -14.03
C LYS A 209 6.52 -7.58 -13.40
N GLY A 210 7.77 -8.01 -13.59
CA GLY A 210 8.30 -9.27 -13.06
C GLY A 210 8.74 -9.17 -11.60
N GLY A 211 9.32 -10.25 -11.07
CA GLY A 211 9.94 -10.27 -9.74
C GLY A 211 11.24 -9.46 -9.65
N ALA A 212 11.97 -9.61 -8.55
CA ALA A 212 13.21 -8.85 -8.26
C ALA A 212 14.35 -9.07 -9.28
N HIS A 213 14.33 -10.16 -10.05
CA HIS A 213 15.32 -10.42 -11.08
C HIS A 213 14.93 -9.69 -12.36
N ALA A 214 15.23 -8.40 -12.41
CA ALA A 214 14.93 -7.54 -13.54
C ALA A 214 15.95 -7.71 -14.68
N ALA A 215 15.64 -7.11 -15.84
CA ALA A 215 16.58 -6.99 -16.96
C ALA A 215 17.88 -6.27 -16.53
N ARG A 216 18.96 -6.41 -17.32
CA ARG A 216 20.26 -5.76 -16.99
C ARG A 216 20.06 -4.26 -16.76
N GLY A 217 20.54 -3.76 -15.61
CA GLY A 217 20.51 -2.34 -15.25
C GLY A 217 19.31 -1.90 -14.41
N LEU A 218 18.33 -2.78 -14.15
CA LEU A 218 17.22 -2.51 -13.23
C LEU A 218 17.46 -3.22 -11.88
N VAL A 219 17.16 -2.54 -10.79
CA VAL A 219 17.24 -3.08 -9.42
C VAL A 219 15.94 -2.80 -8.66
N PRO A 220 15.54 -3.64 -7.69
CA PRO A 220 14.45 -3.30 -6.78
C PRO A 220 14.68 -1.95 -6.10
N TRP A 221 13.61 -1.19 -5.86
CA TRP A 221 13.73 0.15 -5.27
C TRP A 221 14.49 0.15 -3.93
N PHE A 222 14.34 -0.92 -3.14
CA PHE A 222 14.99 -1.07 -1.84
C PHE A 222 16.49 -1.42 -1.94
N ASP A 223 16.98 -1.80 -3.12
CA ASP A 223 18.39 -2.08 -3.41
C ASP A 223 19.09 -0.91 -4.12
N LEU A 224 18.39 0.19 -4.41
CA LEU A 224 19.03 1.38 -4.95
C LEU A 224 20.07 1.95 -3.96
N PRO A 225 21.25 2.37 -4.47
CA PRO A 225 22.27 2.98 -3.63
C PRO A 225 21.78 4.33 -3.08
N GLY A 226 22.32 4.72 -1.92
CA GLY A 226 22.04 6.03 -1.33
C GLY A 226 20.71 6.15 -0.60
N ARG A 227 20.01 5.03 -0.31
CA ARG A 227 18.82 5.03 0.56
C ARG A 227 19.15 5.69 1.90
N ARG A 228 18.46 6.79 2.18
CA ARG A 228 18.64 7.56 3.42
C ARG A 228 17.87 6.85 4.54
N ASP A 229 18.59 6.51 5.61
CA ASP A 229 18.06 5.95 6.86
C ASP A 229 17.35 4.57 6.75
N PRO A 230 18.11 3.46 6.77
CA PRO A 230 17.54 2.11 6.79
C PRO A 230 17.11 1.65 8.19
N SER A 231 17.00 2.55 9.18
CA SER A 231 16.79 2.16 10.59
C SER A 231 15.36 1.67 10.88
N GLU A 232 14.38 2.09 10.09
CA GLU A 232 12.99 1.64 10.19
C GLU A 232 12.62 0.79 8.95
N PRO A 233 12.19 -0.46 9.14
CA PRO A 233 11.80 -1.33 8.03
C PRO A 233 10.58 -0.75 7.30
N VAL A 234 10.61 -0.82 5.96
CA VAL A 234 9.47 -0.44 5.12
C VAL A 234 8.62 -1.67 4.81
N VAL A 235 7.38 -1.69 5.27
CA VAL A 235 6.37 -2.69 4.95
C VAL A 235 5.53 -2.19 3.77
N PHE A 236 5.39 -3.01 2.73
CA PHE A 236 4.71 -2.62 1.49
C PHE A 236 3.97 -3.78 0.83
N GLY A 237 3.13 -3.41 -0.14
CA GLY A 237 2.28 -4.29 -0.94
C GLY A 237 2.65 -4.22 -2.42
N HIS A 238 1.65 -4.15 -3.31
CA HIS A 238 1.72 -3.84 -4.75
C HIS A 238 2.47 -4.82 -5.66
N TRP A 239 3.52 -5.47 -5.16
CA TRP A 239 4.47 -6.22 -5.95
C TRP A 239 4.27 -7.74 -5.84
N SER A 240 3.08 -8.21 -6.20
CA SER A 240 2.72 -9.65 -6.22
C SER A 240 3.68 -10.56 -7.00
N ALA A 241 4.39 -10.02 -7.99
CA ALA A 241 5.43 -10.74 -8.70
C ALA A 241 6.71 -10.97 -7.87
N LEU A 242 7.01 -10.11 -6.89
CA LEU A 242 8.01 -10.34 -5.85
C LEU A 242 7.51 -11.37 -4.83
N GLY A 243 6.23 -11.29 -4.48
CA GLY A 243 5.62 -12.16 -3.47
C GLY A 243 6.05 -11.79 -2.05
N LEU A 244 5.88 -12.75 -1.12
CA LEU A 244 6.33 -12.57 0.26
C LEU A 244 7.85 -12.38 0.30
N HIS A 245 8.29 -11.23 0.79
CA HIS A 245 9.70 -10.89 0.91
C HIS A 245 9.94 -10.26 2.27
N ILE A 246 10.87 -10.81 3.05
CA ILE A 246 11.17 -10.32 4.41
C ILE A 246 12.66 -10.08 4.53
N ARG A 247 13.03 -8.81 4.64
CA ARG A 247 14.38 -8.35 4.98
C ARG A 247 14.32 -7.45 6.21
N PRO A 248 15.46 -7.18 6.86
CA PRO A 248 15.53 -6.22 7.95
C PRO A 248 15.06 -4.81 7.56
N ASP A 249 15.14 -4.43 6.29
CA ASP A 249 14.92 -3.07 5.81
C ASP A 249 13.73 -2.92 4.84
N ALA A 250 13.15 -4.02 4.38
CA ALA A 250 12.05 -4.05 3.40
C ALA A 250 11.21 -5.35 3.53
N ILE A 251 9.89 -5.21 3.66
CA ILE A 251 8.95 -6.31 3.87
C ILE A 251 7.80 -6.20 2.86
N CYS A 252 7.74 -7.09 1.87
CA CYS A 252 6.64 -7.18 0.90
C CYS A 252 5.60 -8.19 1.39
N LEU A 253 4.34 -7.76 1.51
CA LEU A 253 3.22 -8.60 1.91
C LEU A 253 2.23 -8.90 0.77
N ASP A 254 2.46 -8.34 -0.42
CA ASP A 254 1.66 -8.70 -1.60
C ASP A 254 2.02 -10.11 -2.08
N THR A 255 1.28 -11.08 -1.56
CA THR A 255 1.37 -12.48 -1.98
C THR A 255 0.43 -12.82 -3.13
N GLY A 256 -0.23 -11.83 -3.72
CA GLY A 256 -1.08 -12.00 -4.90
C GLY A 256 -2.39 -12.73 -4.62
N CYS A 257 -3.13 -12.32 -3.59
CA CYS A 257 -4.40 -12.96 -3.23
C CYS A 257 -5.37 -13.02 -4.42
N VAL A 258 -5.56 -11.91 -5.14
CA VAL A 258 -6.44 -11.87 -6.32
C VAL A 258 -6.00 -12.81 -7.45
N TRP A 259 -4.72 -13.18 -7.48
CA TRP A 259 -4.16 -14.11 -8.46
C TRP A 259 -4.36 -15.59 -8.08
N GLY A 260 -5.21 -15.86 -7.08
CA GLY A 260 -5.47 -17.22 -6.61
C GLY A 260 -4.40 -17.77 -5.69
N ARG A 261 -3.54 -16.90 -5.11
CA ARG A 261 -2.46 -17.32 -4.20
C ARG A 261 -2.92 -17.20 -2.75
N ALA A 262 -2.35 -16.28 -1.98
CA ALA A 262 -2.67 -16.12 -0.58
C ALA A 262 -2.84 -14.64 -0.20
N LEU A 263 -3.64 -14.38 0.84
CA LEU A 263 -3.67 -13.13 1.59
C LEU A 263 -2.81 -13.30 2.84
N THR A 264 -1.85 -12.40 3.04
CA THR A 264 -0.85 -12.53 4.10
C THR A 264 -1.04 -11.47 5.17
N ALA A 265 -1.03 -11.90 6.43
CA ALA A 265 -0.88 -11.05 7.61
C ALA A 265 0.49 -11.31 8.27
N LEU A 266 1.20 -10.24 8.65
CA LEU A 266 2.46 -10.28 9.39
C LEU A 266 2.36 -9.49 10.68
N ARG A 267 2.78 -10.09 11.80
CA ARG A 267 2.87 -9.39 13.09
C ARG A 267 4.19 -8.64 13.20
N LEU A 268 4.15 -7.33 13.44
CA LEU A 268 5.35 -6.49 13.40
C LEU A 268 6.44 -6.89 14.40
N ARG A 269 6.07 -7.27 15.63
CA ARG A 269 7.06 -7.49 16.71
C ARG A 269 8.01 -8.68 16.50
N ASP A 270 7.56 -9.71 15.78
CA ASP A 270 8.27 -11.00 15.67
C ASP A 270 8.15 -11.63 14.28
N HIS A 271 7.59 -10.89 13.31
CA HIS A 271 7.37 -11.32 11.94
C HIS A 271 6.60 -12.64 11.82
N ARG A 272 5.73 -12.95 12.79
CA ARG A 272 4.84 -14.10 12.67
C ARG A 272 3.90 -13.90 11.47
N ILE A 273 3.71 -14.96 10.69
CA ILE A 273 2.91 -14.94 9.47
C ILE A 273 1.65 -15.80 9.64
N ILE A 274 0.53 -15.28 9.14
CA ILE A 274 -0.70 -16.03 8.89
C ILE A 274 -1.07 -15.82 7.43
N GLN A 275 -1.42 -16.90 6.72
CA GLN A 275 -1.85 -16.82 5.34
C GLN A 275 -3.21 -17.49 5.17
N GLN A 276 -4.04 -16.86 4.35
CA GLN A 276 -5.32 -17.40 3.91
C GLN A 276 -5.24 -17.73 2.43
N ASP A 277 -5.66 -18.93 2.04
CA ASP A 277 -5.82 -19.33 0.65
C ASP A 277 -6.84 -18.43 -0.06
N CYS A 278 -6.48 -18.00 -1.27
CA CYS A 278 -7.30 -17.14 -2.13
C CYS A 278 -7.66 -17.80 -3.45
N THR A 279 -7.62 -19.13 -3.57
CA THR A 279 -7.94 -19.83 -4.82
C THR A 279 -9.32 -19.43 -5.37
N ALA A 280 -10.28 -19.12 -4.48
CA ALA A 280 -11.62 -18.66 -4.84
C ALA A 280 -11.71 -17.20 -5.33
N CYS A 281 -10.61 -16.44 -5.35
CA CYS A 281 -10.60 -15.06 -5.85
C CYS A 281 -10.32 -14.92 -7.34
N ARG A 282 -9.82 -15.97 -7.98
CA ARG A 282 -9.39 -15.95 -9.38
C ARG A 282 -10.51 -16.32 -10.35
#